data_AF-A0A969TEY0-F1
#
_entry.id   AF-A0A969TEY0-F1
#
_cell.length_a   1.000
_cell.length_b   1.000
_cell.length_c   1.000
_cell.angle_alpha   90.00
_cell.angle_beta   90.00
_cell.angle_gamma   90.00
#
_symmetry.space_group_name_H-M   'P 1'
#
loop_
_entity.id
_entity.type
_entity.pdbx_description
1 polymer ?
#
loop_
_entity_poly.entity_id
_entity_poly.type
_entity_poly.pdbx_seq_one_letter_code
_entity_poly.pdbx_strand_id
1 'polypeptide(L)'
;MREIANEYGWWELAHTLERLLSQELLEFCQERHSQWGTLIGFLQVSCSDAEREEPISGQLVQGIASVALELERNQESPEILRDANQRERRLSNYYLPKHFFLRDWDNLIQVLTHTQRRRNFYLKTIKPRKKPLSMVLDVFDTGNIQLVLPEQNLREQKWSALLGRYCHIPDFISGSIWEGNIPHSNSGFLNIPERVINLRSIETQWRLSLLAHDKSELVTWYQEGITDALPCLIFDANIGTHISLDATNPVISKTNEVICFVPKHIKLKLNNEIHILSSYVPCSISDWYGQHIQLHSHSSEIILIRSGQCSPVIIKWQISDNQQPVLHGLKIKERKEVYLETPTLWHPSTSQNLSFNVSVENLISQEIIFRDSIEILASDRWQSISLEQMITESGKYQVRFWNEEQRYSYNFELKSQHLITEALNLDTLQVFKGKGEIIESLPIQCDRIEQFWAETITIRGLWTLERATLTLSNGESKISYAAYADKSGSVTISLATLHGKLTDSDWYALDYQCAGMEMQRLVELVSSQLISYTWDSQAIYLSGLQSNQNYSLVCWNLLTPHHEPEKIRVHNPEQDVITVALEFRCWNLSHSDPRAIATRFRMLVR
;
A
#
# COMPACT_ATOMS: atom_id res chain seq x y z
N MET A 1 -22.83 -34.31 5.11
CA MET A 1 -22.09 -33.78 6.28
C MET A 1 -20.92 -34.64 6.70
N ARG A 2 -21.10 -35.88 7.16
CA ARG A 2 -19.96 -36.71 7.58
C ARG A 2 -18.87 -36.87 6.50
N GLU A 3 -19.28 -37.14 5.26
CA GLU A 3 -18.32 -37.36 4.17
C GLU A 3 -17.55 -36.08 3.79
N ILE A 4 -18.24 -34.93 3.73
CA ILE A 4 -17.60 -33.64 3.43
C ILE A 4 -16.66 -33.21 4.57
N ALA A 5 -17.04 -33.44 5.84
CA ALA A 5 -16.19 -33.19 7.00
C ALA A 5 -14.94 -34.09 7.02
N ASN A 6 -15.04 -35.34 6.56
CA ASN A 6 -13.88 -36.23 6.45
C ASN A 6 -12.90 -35.78 5.35
N GLU A 7 -13.34 -35.03 4.35
CA GLU A 7 -12.52 -34.59 3.21
C GLU A 7 -11.83 -33.25 3.47
N TYR A 8 -12.53 -32.31 4.11
CA TYR A 8 -12.07 -30.94 4.34
C TYR A 8 -11.68 -30.65 5.80
N GLY A 9 -12.29 -31.37 6.76
CA GLY A 9 -12.14 -31.11 8.19
C GLY A 9 -13.07 -30.01 8.70
N TRP A 10 -13.39 -30.04 9.99
CA TRP A 10 -14.31 -29.05 10.60
C TRP A 10 -13.74 -27.63 10.60
N TRP A 11 -12.43 -27.47 10.80
CA TRP A 11 -11.80 -26.16 10.79
C TRP A 11 -11.97 -25.46 9.44
N GLU A 12 -11.66 -26.14 8.34
CA GLU A 12 -11.80 -25.59 6.98
C GLU A 12 -13.25 -25.20 6.69
N LEU A 13 -14.20 -26.09 7.04
CA LEU A 13 -15.63 -25.85 6.83
C LEU A 13 -16.15 -24.66 7.65
N ALA A 14 -15.67 -24.45 8.87
CA ALA A 14 -16.09 -23.35 9.74
C ALA A 14 -15.53 -21.98 9.29
N HIS A 15 -14.38 -21.96 8.59
CA HIS A 15 -13.70 -20.74 8.15
C HIS A 15 -13.95 -20.39 6.68
N THR A 16 -14.68 -21.25 5.97
CA THR A 16 -15.04 -21.03 4.58
C THR A 16 -16.34 -20.21 4.48
N LEU A 17 -16.39 -19.27 3.53
CA LEU A 17 -17.60 -18.49 3.26
C LEU A 17 -18.77 -19.38 2.83
N GLU A 18 -19.99 -19.04 3.25
CA GLU A 18 -21.22 -19.80 3.05
C GLU A 18 -21.47 -20.07 1.56
N ARG A 19 -21.23 -19.07 0.71
CA ARG A 19 -21.35 -19.20 -0.75
C ARG A 19 -20.45 -20.27 -1.36
N LEU A 20 -19.26 -20.46 -0.79
CA LEU A 20 -18.31 -21.46 -1.25
C LEU A 20 -18.75 -22.84 -0.75
N LEU A 21 -19.17 -22.94 0.51
CA LEU A 21 -19.67 -24.17 1.10
C LEU A 21 -20.90 -24.70 0.38
N SER A 22 -21.84 -23.83 0.00
CA SER A 22 -23.02 -24.22 -0.78
C SER A 22 -22.66 -24.81 -2.13
N GLN A 23 -21.74 -24.17 -2.84
CA GLN A 23 -21.30 -24.63 -4.15
C GLN A 23 -20.53 -25.94 -4.04
N GLU A 24 -19.60 -26.04 -3.08
CA GLU A 24 -18.84 -27.25 -2.82
C GLU A 24 -19.77 -28.41 -2.45
N LEU A 25 -20.80 -28.15 -1.62
CA LEU A 25 -21.79 -29.16 -1.27
C LEU A 25 -22.61 -29.62 -2.49
N LEU A 26 -22.96 -28.69 -3.39
CA LEU A 26 -23.65 -29.02 -4.65
C LEU A 26 -22.77 -29.91 -5.55
N GLU A 27 -21.52 -29.50 -5.79
CA GLU A 27 -20.57 -30.26 -6.62
C GLU A 27 -20.32 -31.65 -6.01
N PHE A 28 -20.08 -31.72 -4.70
CA PHE A 28 -19.91 -32.97 -3.96
C PHE A 28 -21.10 -33.93 -4.13
N CYS A 29 -22.33 -33.41 -3.98
CA CYS A 29 -23.55 -34.21 -4.15
C CYS A 29 -23.75 -34.66 -5.60
N GLN A 30 -23.46 -33.82 -6.59
CA GLN A 30 -23.58 -34.19 -8.01
C GLN A 30 -22.59 -35.28 -8.41
N GLU A 31 -21.35 -35.21 -7.91
CA GLU A 31 -20.29 -36.16 -8.24
C GLU A 31 -20.49 -37.52 -7.58
N ARG A 32 -20.83 -37.54 -6.28
CA ARG A 32 -20.84 -38.78 -5.47
C ARG A 32 -22.22 -39.35 -5.22
N HIS A 33 -23.26 -38.51 -5.28
CA HIS A 33 -24.62 -38.86 -4.91
C HIS A 33 -25.63 -38.37 -5.93
N SER A 34 -25.35 -38.59 -7.23
CA SER A 34 -26.21 -38.15 -8.34
C SER A 34 -27.66 -38.64 -8.25
N GLN A 35 -27.89 -39.73 -7.51
CA GLN A 35 -29.22 -40.25 -7.18
C GLN A 35 -30.04 -39.37 -6.22
N TRP A 36 -29.44 -38.38 -5.53
CA TRP A 36 -30.12 -37.48 -4.58
C TRP A 36 -30.78 -36.28 -5.28
N GLY A 37 -31.58 -36.54 -6.32
CA GLY A 37 -32.16 -35.50 -7.19
C GLY A 37 -32.90 -34.38 -6.44
N THR A 38 -33.66 -34.71 -5.38
CA THR A 38 -34.37 -33.71 -4.56
C THR A 38 -33.42 -32.77 -3.81
N LEU A 39 -32.35 -33.32 -3.21
CA LEU A 39 -31.36 -32.50 -2.50
C LEU A 39 -30.54 -31.67 -3.48
N ILE A 40 -30.13 -32.26 -4.60
CA ILE A 40 -29.39 -31.54 -5.66
C ILE A 40 -30.23 -30.38 -6.19
N GLY A 41 -31.54 -30.59 -6.45
CA GLY A 41 -32.45 -29.53 -6.85
C GLY A 41 -32.56 -28.40 -5.81
N PHE A 42 -32.67 -28.74 -4.52
CA PHE A 42 -32.65 -27.76 -3.43
C PHE A 42 -31.34 -26.95 -3.38
N LEU A 43 -30.19 -27.63 -3.52
CA LEU A 43 -28.87 -26.99 -3.50
C LEU A 43 -28.67 -26.08 -4.70
N GLN A 44 -29.15 -26.47 -5.89
CA GLN A 44 -29.11 -25.63 -7.10
C GLN A 44 -29.89 -24.33 -6.92
N VAL A 45 -31.10 -24.39 -6.37
CA VAL A 45 -31.91 -23.20 -6.08
C VAL A 45 -31.21 -22.31 -5.04
N SER A 46 -30.56 -22.93 -4.04
CA SER A 46 -29.82 -22.20 -3.01
C SER A 46 -28.56 -21.50 -3.56
N CYS A 47 -27.98 -21.97 -4.66
CA CYS A 47 -26.73 -21.42 -5.23
C CYS A 47 -26.93 -20.27 -6.24
N SER A 48 -28.12 -19.67 -6.31
CA SER A 48 -28.44 -18.63 -7.31
C SER A 48 -27.47 -17.44 -7.26
N ASP A 49 -27.10 -16.91 -8.43
CA ASP A 49 -26.14 -15.79 -8.55
C ASP A 49 -26.70 -14.43 -8.10
N ALA A 50 -27.92 -14.37 -7.54
CA ALA A 50 -28.49 -13.14 -7.02
C ALA A 50 -27.73 -12.71 -5.74
N GLU A 51 -26.89 -11.68 -5.87
CA GLU A 51 -25.92 -11.23 -4.85
C GLU A 51 -26.49 -10.80 -3.49
N ARG A 52 -27.82 -10.80 -3.30
CA ARG A 52 -28.46 -10.18 -2.13
C ARG A 52 -28.56 -11.07 -0.90
N GLU A 53 -28.57 -12.40 -1.04
CA GLU A 53 -28.75 -13.30 0.10
C GLU A 53 -27.66 -14.37 0.18
N GLU A 54 -27.25 -14.71 1.40
CA GLU A 54 -26.34 -15.82 1.66
C GLU A 54 -27.10 -17.15 1.52
N PRO A 55 -26.48 -18.17 0.90
CA PRO A 55 -27.17 -19.41 0.66
C PRO A 55 -27.35 -20.21 1.95
N ILE A 56 -28.60 -20.56 2.25
CA ILE A 56 -28.99 -21.29 3.47
C ILE A 56 -28.19 -22.60 3.64
N SER A 57 -27.94 -23.31 2.55
CA SER A 57 -27.16 -24.57 2.60
C SER A 57 -25.74 -24.35 3.13
N GLY A 58 -25.13 -23.21 2.81
CA GLY A 58 -23.79 -22.84 3.24
C GLY A 58 -23.77 -22.43 4.70
N GLN A 59 -24.75 -21.62 5.12
CA GLN A 59 -24.97 -21.28 6.53
C GLN A 59 -25.16 -22.53 7.39
N LEU A 60 -25.91 -23.53 6.91
CA LEU A 60 -26.10 -24.78 7.64
C LEU A 60 -24.79 -25.58 7.78
N VAL A 61 -24.01 -25.71 6.70
CA VAL A 61 -22.73 -26.41 6.72
C VAL A 61 -21.75 -25.72 7.67
N GLN A 62 -21.62 -24.40 7.54
CA GLN A 62 -20.73 -23.60 8.37
C GLN A 62 -21.16 -23.68 9.84
N GLY A 63 -22.46 -23.52 10.14
CA GLY A 63 -22.97 -23.60 11.51
C GLY A 63 -22.75 -24.97 12.16
N ILE A 64 -22.96 -26.07 11.42
CA ILE A 64 -22.63 -27.42 11.89
C ILE A 64 -21.12 -27.55 12.18
N ALA A 65 -20.28 -27.04 11.29
CA ALA A 65 -18.84 -27.06 11.46
C ALA A 65 -18.36 -26.21 12.65
N SER A 66 -18.95 -25.04 12.87
CA SER A 66 -18.70 -24.18 14.03
C SER A 66 -19.07 -24.88 15.33
N VAL A 67 -20.22 -25.56 15.39
CA VAL A 67 -20.60 -26.35 16.57
C VAL A 67 -19.60 -27.49 16.82
N ALA A 68 -19.21 -28.22 15.77
CA ALA A 68 -18.23 -29.29 15.88
C ALA A 68 -16.89 -28.77 16.43
N LEU A 69 -16.39 -27.68 15.85
CA LEU A 69 -15.12 -27.08 16.20
C LEU A 69 -15.13 -26.54 17.64
N GLU A 70 -16.21 -25.90 18.08
CA GLU A 70 -16.34 -25.40 19.45
C GLU A 70 -16.42 -26.54 20.48
N LEU A 71 -17.13 -27.64 20.18
CA LEU A 71 -17.12 -28.82 21.06
C LEU A 71 -15.70 -29.43 21.16
N GLU A 72 -15.00 -29.54 20.03
CA GLU A 72 -13.62 -30.04 19.99
C GLU A 72 -12.68 -29.16 20.82
N ARG A 73 -12.80 -27.83 20.70
CA ARG A 73 -12.02 -26.84 21.46
C ARG A 73 -12.27 -26.94 22.97
N ASN A 74 -13.52 -27.10 23.36
CA ASN A 74 -13.90 -27.23 24.77
C ASN A 74 -13.69 -28.64 25.33
N GLN A 75 -13.20 -29.59 24.51
CA GLN A 75 -13.07 -31.01 24.86
C GLN A 75 -14.40 -31.63 25.33
N GLU A 76 -15.51 -31.13 24.80
CA GLU A 76 -16.86 -31.55 25.16
C GLU A 76 -17.34 -32.67 24.23
N SER A 77 -18.09 -33.61 24.80
CA SER A 77 -18.76 -34.66 24.02
C SER A 77 -19.98 -34.07 23.29
N PRO A 78 -20.25 -34.45 22.02
CA PRO A 78 -21.47 -34.05 21.32
C PRO A 78 -22.77 -34.37 22.07
N GLU A 79 -22.75 -35.37 22.95
CA GLU A 79 -23.88 -35.74 23.81
C GLU A 79 -24.39 -34.59 24.70
N ILE A 80 -23.54 -33.59 24.98
CA ILE A 80 -23.92 -32.39 25.74
C ILE A 80 -25.05 -31.61 25.05
N LEU A 81 -25.17 -31.71 23.72
CA LEU A 81 -26.20 -31.03 22.93
C LEU A 81 -27.58 -31.70 23.04
N ARG A 82 -27.68 -32.89 23.67
CA ARG A 82 -28.96 -33.57 23.86
C ARG A 82 -29.83 -32.88 24.92
N ASP A 83 -29.21 -32.29 25.95
CA ASP A 83 -29.92 -31.49 26.95
C ASP A 83 -30.20 -30.09 26.40
N ALA A 84 -31.47 -29.68 26.38
CA ALA A 84 -31.88 -28.42 25.80
C ALA A 84 -31.27 -27.20 26.50
N ASN A 85 -31.19 -27.23 27.83
CA ASN A 85 -30.66 -26.10 28.61
C ASN A 85 -29.14 -25.96 28.42
N GLN A 86 -28.41 -27.07 28.41
CA GLN A 86 -26.97 -27.06 28.14
C GLN A 86 -26.69 -26.64 26.70
N ARG A 87 -27.45 -27.17 25.75
CA ARG A 87 -27.36 -26.80 24.34
C ARG A 87 -27.53 -25.30 24.15
N GLU A 88 -28.63 -24.71 24.63
CA GLU A 88 -28.91 -23.29 24.43
C GLU A 88 -27.83 -22.40 25.06
N ARG A 89 -27.35 -22.74 26.26
CA ARG A 89 -26.24 -22.04 26.93
C ARG A 89 -24.90 -22.12 26.18
N ARG A 90 -24.66 -23.20 25.43
CA ARG A 90 -23.44 -23.36 24.63
C ARG A 90 -23.55 -22.60 23.33
N LEU A 91 -24.65 -22.80 22.60
CA LEU A 91 -24.88 -22.17 21.30
C LEU A 91 -24.95 -20.64 21.39
N SER A 92 -25.46 -20.07 22.50
CA SER A 92 -25.47 -18.62 22.72
C SER A 92 -24.07 -18.00 22.70
N ASN A 93 -23.05 -18.78 23.06
CA ASN A 93 -21.67 -18.35 23.15
C ASN A 93 -20.86 -18.68 21.89
N TYR A 94 -21.48 -19.30 20.88
CA TYR A 94 -20.83 -19.68 19.63
C TYR A 94 -21.15 -18.66 18.54
N TYR A 95 -20.16 -18.36 17.70
CA TYR A 95 -20.38 -17.58 16.49
C TYR A 95 -21.08 -18.46 15.43
N LEU A 96 -22.40 -18.45 15.44
CA LEU A 96 -23.24 -19.21 14.51
C LEU A 96 -23.89 -18.28 13.47
N PRO A 97 -24.12 -18.77 12.23
CA PRO A 97 -24.82 -18.01 11.20
C PRO A 97 -26.19 -17.52 11.66
N LYS A 98 -26.60 -16.35 11.16
CA LYS A 98 -27.80 -15.63 11.63
C LYS A 98 -29.09 -16.47 11.59
N HIS A 99 -29.20 -17.36 10.61
CA HIS A 99 -30.37 -18.23 10.42
C HIS A 99 -30.06 -19.70 10.72
N PHE A 100 -29.04 -19.98 11.54
CA PHE A 100 -28.70 -21.34 11.92
C PHE A 100 -29.77 -21.94 12.85
N PHE A 101 -30.56 -22.85 12.30
CA PHE A 101 -31.56 -23.61 13.06
C PHE A 101 -31.57 -25.07 12.60
N LEU A 102 -31.60 -25.98 13.56
CA LEU A 102 -31.72 -27.41 13.32
C LEU A 102 -32.95 -27.96 14.05
N ARG A 103 -33.76 -28.71 13.30
CA ARG A 103 -34.94 -29.38 13.85
C ARG A 103 -34.58 -30.68 14.59
N ASP A 104 -33.53 -31.35 14.14
CA ASP A 104 -33.15 -32.69 14.61
C ASP A 104 -31.70 -32.69 15.13
N TRP A 105 -31.57 -32.53 16.44
CA TRP A 105 -30.29 -32.50 17.13
C TRP A 105 -29.69 -33.89 17.32
N ASP A 106 -30.50 -34.96 17.39
CA ASP A 106 -29.99 -36.33 17.52
C ASP A 106 -29.22 -36.75 16.27
N ASN A 107 -29.73 -36.38 15.09
CA ASN A 107 -29.01 -36.57 13.83
C ASN A 107 -27.69 -35.78 13.77
N LEU A 108 -27.66 -34.55 14.31
CA LEU A 108 -26.41 -33.80 14.42
C LEU A 108 -25.42 -34.52 15.35
N ILE A 109 -25.86 -34.93 16.55
CA ILE A 109 -25.03 -35.64 17.53
C ILE A 109 -24.43 -36.88 16.88
N GLN A 110 -25.21 -37.66 16.13
CA GLN A 110 -24.69 -38.82 15.40
C GLN A 110 -23.60 -38.44 14.38
N VAL A 111 -23.78 -37.35 13.63
CA VAL A 111 -22.76 -36.86 12.68
C VAL A 111 -21.46 -36.47 13.41
N LEU A 112 -21.58 -35.79 14.55
CA LEU A 112 -20.44 -35.28 15.33
C LEU A 112 -19.70 -36.36 16.13
N THR A 113 -20.41 -37.37 16.66
CA THR A 113 -19.81 -38.44 17.46
C THR A 113 -18.94 -39.37 16.61
N HIS A 114 -19.28 -39.59 15.34
CA HIS A 114 -18.57 -40.52 14.46
C HIS A 114 -17.36 -39.92 13.72
N THR A 115 -17.16 -38.60 13.76
CA THR A 115 -16.02 -37.92 13.12
C THR A 115 -14.79 -37.79 14.05
N GLN A 116 -14.91 -38.16 15.32
CA GLN A 116 -13.76 -38.18 16.24
C GLN A 116 -12.73 -39.24 15.80
N ARG A 117 -11.56 -38.74 15.38
CA ARG A 117 -10.29 -39.43 15.07
C ARG A 117 -10.14 -40.09 13.68
N ARG A 118 -9.58 -39.31 12.73
CA ARG A 118 -8.46 -39.77 11.87
C ARG A 118 -7.48 -38.62 11.62
N ARG A 119 -6.32 -38.64 12.29
CA ARG A 119 -5.28 -37.58 12.24
C ARG A 119 -4.45 -37.53 10.95
N ASN A 120 -4.61 -38.47 10.00
CA ASN A 120 -3.69 -38.63 8.88
C ASN A 120 -4.40 -38.68 7.51
N PHE A 121 -5.10 -37.61 7.14
CA PHE A 121 -5.42 -37.36 5.73
C PHE A 121 -4.94 -35.97 5.34
N TYR A 122 -4.37 -35.86 4.14
CA TYR A 122 -4.16 -34.59 3.47
C TYR A 122 -5.55 -33.99 3.22
N LEU A 123 -6.00 -33.14 4.15
CA LEU A 123 -7.26 -32.44 4.01
C LEU A 123 -7.16 -31.48 2.82
N LYS A 124 -8.16 -31.50 1.95
CA LYS A 124 -8.27 -30.55 0.85
C LYS A 124 -8.65 -29.19 1.42
N THR A 125 -8.25 -28.13 0.75
CA THR A 125 -8.65 -26.74 1.04
C THR A 125 -9.75 -26.34 0.07
N ILE A 126 -10.83 -25.74 0.56
CA ILE A 126 -11.93 -25.28 -0.31
C ILE A 126 -11.44 -24.03 -1.03
N LYS A 127 -11.28 -24.11 -2.35
CA LYS A 127 -10.75 -22.98 -3.12
C LYS A 127 -11.84 -21.91 -3.33
N PRO A 128 -11.52 -20.61 -3.16
CA PRO A 128 -12.50 -19.54 -3.33
C PRO A 128 -13.08 -19.46 -4.75
N ARG A 129 -14.39 -19.19 -4.84
CA ARG A 129 -15.21 -19.03 -6.07
C ARG A 129 -14.83 -17.76 -6.83
N LYS A 130 -15.20 -17.76 -8.11
CA LYS A 130 -15.42 -16.57 -8.96
C LYS A 130 -16.13 -15.47 -8.14
N LYS A 131 -15.38 -14.46 -7.73
CA LYS A 131 -15.96 -13.13 -7.44
C LYS A 131 -16.45 -12.54 -8.77
N PRO A 132 -17.38 -11.57 -8.76
CA PRO A 132 -17.59 -10.74 -9.95
C PRO A 132 -16.23 -10.27 -10.45
N LEU A 133 -16.04 -10.32 -11.76
CA LEU A 133 -14.79 -9.93 -12.43
C LEU A 133 -14.68 -8.40 -12.45
N SER A 134 -14.63 -7.80 -11.26
CA SER A 134 -14.40 -6.38 -11.08
C SER A 134 -13.05 -6.17 -10.41
N MET A 135 -12.36 -5.14 -10.88
CA MET A 135 -11.29 -4.53 -10.11
C MET A 135 -11.93 -3.56 -9.11
N VAL A 136 -11.15 -3.06 -8.17
CA VAL A 136 -11.61 -2.07 -7.19
C VAL A 136 -10.60 -0.93 -7.15
N LEU A 137 -11.09 0.30 -7.01
CA LEU A 137 -10.24 1.45 -6.71
C LEU A 137 -10.07 1.59 -5.21
N ASP A 138 -8.83 1.83 -4.82
CA ASP A 138 -8.42 2.01 -3.43
C ASP A 138 -7.51 3.24 -3.33
N VAL A 139 -7.57 3.96 -2.22
CA VAL A 139 -6.65 5.02 -1.85
C VAL A 139 -5.97 4.60 -0.57
N PHE A 140 -4.66 4.38 -0.70
CA PHE A 140 -3.82 3.93 0.41
C PHE A 140 -3.54 5.10 1.38
N ASP A 141 -3.00 4.79 2.56
CA ASP A 141 -2.57 5.76 3.60
C ASP A 141 -1.61 6.87 3.07
N THR A 142 -1.04 6.66 1.87
CA THR A 142 -0.16 7.61 1.17
C THR A 142 -0.85 8.50 0.14
N GLY A 143 -2.18 8.45 0.00
CA GLY A 143 -2.93 9.20 -1.02
C GLY A 143 -2.83 8.67 -2.47
N ASN A 144 -2.08 7.59 -2.70
CA ASN A 144 -1.95 7.03 -4.05
C ASN A 144 -3.21 6.25 -4.43
N ILE A 145 -3.75 6.56 -5.61
CA ILE A 145 -4.90 5.86 -6.18
C ILE A 145 -4.39 4.60 -6.87
N GLN A 146 -4.94 3.45 -6.47
CA GLN A 146 -4.54 2.13 -6.95
C GLN A 146 -5.74 1.38 -7.53
N LEU A 147 -5.46 0.56 -8.54
CA LEU A 147 -6.38 -0.40 -9.09
C LEU A 147 -6.00 -1.79 -8.57
N VAL A 148 -6.90 -2.40 -7.80
CA VAL A 148 -6.70 -3.71 -7.18
C VAL A 148 -7.51 -4.74 -7.95
N LEU A 149 -6.82 -5.74 -8.50
CA LEU A 149 -7.41 -7.00 -8.92
C LEU A 149 -7.35 -7.96 -7.72
N PRO A 150 -8.48 -8.30 -7.09
CA PRO A 150 -8.50 -9.22 -5.96
C PRO A 150 -7.98 -10.61 -6.35
N GLU A 151 -7.46 -11.39 -5.41
CA GLU A 151 -7.15 -12.81 -5.66
C GLU A 151 -8.41 -13.58 -6.12
N GLN A 152 -8.26 -14.39 -7.17
CA GLN A 152 -9.36 -15.14 -7.78
C GLN A 152 -8.92 -16.52 -8.26
N ASN A 153 -9.84 -17.47 -8.21
CA ASN A 153 -9.69 -18.74 -8.92
C ASN A 153 -10.63 -18.76 -10.12
N LEU A 154 -10.06 -18.93 -11.31
CA LEU A 154 -10.81 -18.96 -12.56
C LEU A 154 -10.98 -20.39 -13.06
N ARG A 155 -12.20 -20.70 -13.51
CA ARG A 155 -12.56 -21.95 -14.18
C ARG A 155 -13.58 -21.61 -15.27
N GLU A 156 -13.31 -22.04 -16.49
CA GLU A 156 -14.17 -21.81 -17.65
C GLU A 156 -14.20 -23.06 -18.54
N GLN A 157 -15.40 -23.58 -18.84
CA GLN A 157 -15.55 -24.80 -19.66
C GLN A 157 -15.00 -24.62 -21.08
N LYS A 158 -15.05 -23.38 -21.60
CA LYS A 158 -14.51 -22.99 -22.90
C LYS A 158 -12.97 -23.09 -23.01
N TRP A 159 -12.25 -23.27 -21.90
CA TRP A 159 -10.79 -23.42 -21.89
C TRP A 159 -10.30 -24.83 -22.20
N SER A 160 -11.21 -25.78 -22.44
CA SER A 160 -10.90 -27.19 -22.72
C SER A 160 -9.87 -27.40 -23.85
N ALA A 161 -9.86 -26.54 -24.88
CA ALA A 161 -8.86 -26.58 -25.96
C ALA A 161 -7.48 -25.98 -25.59
N LEU A 162 -7.39 -25.31 -24.44
CA LEU A 162 -6.24 -24.53 -23.97
C LEU A 162 -5.62 -25.10 -22.68
N LEU A 163 -6.08 -26.27 -22.21
CA LEU A 163 -5.55 -26.92 -21.01
C LEU A 163 -4.03 -27.09 -21.06
N GLY A 164 -3.36 -26.79 -19.96
CA GLY A 164 -1.90 -26.85 -19.84
C GLY A 164 -1.14 -25.77 -20.60
N ARG A 165 -1.82 -24.88 -21.34
CA ARG A 165 -1.14 -23.82 -22.10
C ARG A 165 -0.87 -22.60 -21.25
N TYR A 166 0.16 -21.87 -21.65
CA TYR A 166 0.56 -20.60 -21.05
C TYR A 166 -0.52 -19.52 -21.19
N CYS A 167 -0.67 -18.74 -20.12
CA CYS A 167 -1.49 -17.54 -20.06
C CYS A 167 -0.80 -16.46 -19.23
N HIS A 168 -1.15 -15.21 -19.48
CA HIS A 168 -0.56 -14.07 -18.77
C HIS A 168 -1.52 -12.90 -18.66
N ILE A 169 -1.25 -12.03 -17.68
CA ILE A 169 -1.91 -10.75 -17.53
C ILE A 169 -0.85 -9.68 -17.77
N PRO A 170 -0.88 -8.99 -18.93
CA PRO A 170 0.01 -7.87 -19.18
C PRO A 170 -0.44 -6.67 -18.35
N ASP A 171 0.49 -6.08 -17.59
CA ASP A 171 0.27 -4.77 -16.98
C ASP A 171 0.89 -3.69 -17.85
N PHE A 172 0.07 -3.04 -18.66
CA PHE A 172 0.50 -1.95 -19.54
C PHE A 172 0.91 -0.69 -18.76
N ILE A 173 0.57 -0.60 -17.47
CA ILE A 173 0.78 0.59 -16.63
C ILE A 173 2.04 0.46 -15.77
N SER A 174 2.32 -0.73 -15.22
CA SER A 174 3.51 -0.98 -14.38
C SER A 174 4.66 -1.69 -15.12
N GLY A 175 4.41 -2.27 -16.29
CA GLY A 175 5.40 -3.07 -17.04
C GLY A 175 5.67 -4.45 -16.44
N SER A 176 4.97 -4.84 -15.38
CA SER A 176 5.05 -6.18 -14.80
C SER A 176 4.08 -7.14 -15.48
N ILE A 177 4.47 -8.41 -15.63
CA ILE A 177 3.61 -9.42 -16.25
C ILE A 177 3.37 -10.49 -15.20
N TRP A 178 2.09 -10.81 -14.94
CA TRP A 178 1.78 -12.05 -14.23
C TRP A 178 1.67 -13.17 -15.25
N GLU A 179 2.25 -14.33 -14.93
CA GLU A 179 2.34 -15.48 -15.82
C GLU A 179 1.85 -16.75 -15.11
N GLY A 180 1.22 -17.65 -15.86
CA GLY A 180 0.74 -18.94 -15.35
C GLY A 180 0.38 -19.90 -16.48
N ASN A 181 -0.10 -21.08 -16.10
CA ASN A 181 -0.60 -22.07 -17.05
C ASN A 181 -2.06 -22.42 -16.72
N ILE A 182 -2.90 -22.49 -17.74
CA ILE A 182 -4.25 -23.03 -17.63
C ILE A 182 -4.14 -24.47 -17.09
N PRO A 183 -4.99 -24.87 -16.12
CA PRO A 183 -4.93 -26.21 -15.53
C PRO A 183 -4.96 -27.33 -16.57
N HIS A 184 -4.33 -28.46 -16.26
CA HIS A 184 -4.33 -29.64 -17.14
C HIS A 184 -5.65 -30.42 -17.14
N SER A 185 -6.60 -30.07 -16.26
CA SER A 185 -7.92 -30.68 -16.19
C SER A 185 -9.02 -29.61 -16.17
N ASN A 186 -10.19 -29.95 -16.72
CA ASN A 186 -11.38 -29.08 -16.67
C ASN A 186 -11.93 -28.89 -15.24
N SER A 187 -11.54 -29.76 -14.30
CA SER A 187 -11.83 -29.62 -12.87
C SER A 187 -10.84 -28.74 -12.12
N GLY A 188 -9.72 -28.38 -12.74
CA GLY A 188 -8.68 -27.55 -12.15
C GLY A 188 -9.04 -26.06 -12.19
N PHE A 189 -8.51 -25.32 -11.21
CA PHE A 189 -8.65 -23.87 -11.13
C PHE A 189 -7.34 -23.18 -11.48
N LEU A 190 -7.43 -22.10 -12.24
CA LEU A 190 -6.33 -21.17 -12.45
C LEU A 190 -6.32 -20.16 -11.30
N ASN A 191 -5.30 -20.24 -10.44
CA ASN A 191 -5.15 -19.33 -9.32
C ASN A 191 -4.50 -18.02 -9.82
N ILE A 192 -5.25 -16.92 -9.80
CA ILE A 192 -4.77 -15.57 -10.06
C ILE A 192 -4.53 -14.89 -8.70
N PRO A 193 -3.27 -14.58 -8.33
CA PRO A 193 -2.99 -13.87 -7.08
C PRO A 193 -3.54 -12.45 -7.14
N GLU A 194 -3.69 -11.83 -5.98
CA GLU A 194 -3.98 -10.40 -5.91
C GLU A 194 -2.89 -9.60 -6.65
N ARG A 195 -3.34 -8.59 -7.39
CA ARG A 195 -2.48 -7.70 -8.18
C ARG A 195 -2.88 -6.26 -7.90
N VAL A 196 -1.90 -5.44 -7.56
CA VAL A 196 -2.10 -4.01 -7.32
C VAL A 196 -1.35 -3.22 -8.38
N ILE A 197 -2.07 -2.29 -9.00
CA ILE A 197 -1.60 -1.51 -10.14
C ILE A 197 -1.69 -0.04 -9.76
N ASN A 198 -0.56 0.65 -9.73
CA ASN A 198 -0.52 2.09 -9.42
C ASN A 198 -1.00 2.89 -10.64
N LEU A 199 -2.04 3.73 -10.46
CA LEU A 199 -2.58 4.56 -11.54
C LEU A 199 -1.78 5.86 -11.68
N ARG A 200 -1.40 6.18 -12.92
CA ARG A 200 -0.71 7.42 -13.29
C ARG A 200 -1.54 8.33 -14.19
N SER A 201 -2.53 7.75 -14.87
CA SER A 201 -3.45 8.43 -15.78
C SER A 201 -4.89 8.07 -15.45
N ILE A 202 -5.79 8.95 -15.86
CA ILE A 202 -7.24 8.78 -15.73
C ILE A 202 -7.74 8.07 -16.97
N GLU A 203 -8.66 7.15 -16.77
CA GLU A 203 -9.45 6.55 -17.83
C GLU A 203 -10.93 6.67 -17.48
N THR A 204 -11.79 6.63 -18.50
CA THR A 204 -13.24 6.49 -18.30
C THR A 204 -13.60 5.08 -17.82
N GLN A 205 -12.75 4.10 -18.18
CA GLN A 205 -12.84 2.73 -17.71
C GLN A 205 -11.45 2.10 -17.73
N TRP A 206 -11.02 1.52 -16.60
CA TRP A 206 -9.83 0.70 -16.56
C TRP A 206 -10.17 -0.75 -16.91
N ARG A 207 -9.36 -1.36 -17.78
CA ARG A 207 -9.54 -2.71 -18.31
C ARG A 207 -8.28 -3.53 -18.11
N LEU A 208 -8.44 -4.74 -17.59
CA LEU A 208 -7.35 -5.72 -17.47
C LEU A 208 -7.81 -7.04 -18.09
N SER A 209 -6.96 -7.70 -18.88
CA SER A 209 -7.32 -8.94 -19.58
C SER A 209 -6.33 -10.05 -19.25
N LEU A 210 -6.85 -11.25 -19.00
CA LEU A 210 -6.08 -12.49 -19.02
C LEU A 210 -6.03 -12.99 -20.46
N LEU A 211 -4.81 -13.11 -21.00
CA LEU A 211 -4.55 -13.53 -22.37
C LEU A 211 -3.96 -14.94 -22.40
N ALA A 212 -4.38 -15.74 -23.39
CA ALA A 212 -3.68 -16.98 -23.72
C ALA A 212 -2.38 -16.72 -24.50
N HIS A 213 -1.57 -17.76 -24.69
CA HIS A 213 -0.37 -17.75 -25.54
C HIS A 213 -0.59 -17.21 -26.96
N ASP A 214 -1.79 -17.35 -27.53
CA ASP A 214 -2.19 -16.86 -28.85
C ASP A 214 -2.77 -15.43 -28.82
N LYS A 215 -2.70 -14.76 -27.66
CA LYS A 215 -3.27 -13.43 -27.36
C LYS A 215 -4.79 -13.37 -27.39
N SER A 216 -5.48 -14.52 -27.45
CA SER A 216 -6.93 -14.53 -27.26
C SER A 216 -7.29 -14.13 -25.83
N GLU A 217 -8.35 -13.33 -25.68
CA GLU A 217 -8.84 -12.89 -24.37
C GLU A 217 -9.65 -14.01 -23.71
N LEU A 218 -9.17 -14.48 -22.56
CA LEU A 218 -9.83 -15.53 -21.80
C LEU A 218 -10.88 -14.95 -20.86
N VAL A 219 -10.48 -13.92 -20.12
CA VAL A 219 -11.24 -13.21 -19.09
C VAL A 219 -10.83 -11.75 -19.11
N THR A 220 -11.78 -10.85 -18.81
CA THR A 220 -11.51 -9.43 -18.67
C THR A 220 -12.17 -8.91 -17.39
N TRP A 221 -11.44 -8.05 -16.69
CA TRP A 221 -11.92 -7.28 -15.57
C TRP A 221 -12.07 -5.81 -15.96
N TYR A 222 -13.08 -5.17 -15.39
CA TYR A 222 -13.38 -3.77 -15.61
C TYR A 222 -13.52 -3.04 -14.28
N GLN A 223 -13.19 -1.75 -14.29
CA GLN A 223 -13.49 -0.80 -13.24
C GLN A 223 -13.90 0.51 -13.88
N GLU A 224 -15.08 1.02 -13.51
CA GLU A 224 -15.53 2.34 -13.94
C GLU A 224 -14.57 3.39 -13.40
N GLY A 225 -14.20 4.32 -14.28
CA GLY A 225 -13.32 5.43 -13.97
C GLY A 225 -14.08 6.74 -13.90
N ILE A 226 -13.47 7.79 -14.44
CA ILE A 226 -13.97 9.15 -14.28
C ILE A 226 -14.74 9.56 -15.53
N THR A 227 -15.87 10.23 -15.33
CA THR A 227 -16.68 10.74 -16.44
C THR A 227 -16.71 12.26 -16.43
N ASP A 228 -17.05 12.86 -17.56
CA ASP A 228 -17.27 14.31 -17.62
C ASP A 228 -18.46 14.76 -16.75
N ALA A 229 -19.41 13.87 -16.45
CA ALA A 229 -20.53 14.17 -15.57
C ALA A 229 -20.12 14.23 -14.09
N LEU A 230 -19.14 13.40 -13.69
CA LEU A 230 -18.63 13.33 -12.33
C LEU A 230 -17.09 13.25 -12.32
N PRO A 231 -16.39 14.40 -12.41
CA PRO A 231 -14.93 14.48 -12.55
C PRO A 231 -14.19 14.41 -11.22
N CYS A 232 -14.57 13.47 -10.37
CA CYS A 232 -13.95 13.31 -9.07
C CYS A 232 -13.87 11.83 -8.72
N LEU A 233 -12.92 11.50 -7.86
CA LEU A 233 -12.90 10.22 -7.17
C LEU A 233 -13.08 10.50 -5.68
N ILE A 234 -14.00 9.78 -5.05
CA ILE A 234 -14.28 9.93 -3.63
C ILE A 234 -13.96 8.61 -2.96
N PHE A 235 -13.14 8.68 -1.94
CA PHE A 235 -12.74 7.52 -1.16
C PHE A 235 -13.22 7.73 0.26
N ASP A 236 -13.67 6.64 0.87
CA ASP A 236 -13.90 6.63 2.31
C ASP A 236 -12.55 6.80 3.00
N ALA A 237 -12.37 7.91 3.74
CA ALA A 237 -11.09 8.20 4.38
C ALA A 237 -10.72 7.15 5.43
N ASN A 238 -11.73 6.49 5.99
CA ASN A 238 -11.60 5.51 7.06
C ASN A 238 -11.07 4.16 6.57
N ILE A 239 -11.51 3.71 5.40
CA ILE A 239 -11.19 2.37 4.87
C ILE A 239 -10.41 2.39 3.56
N GLY A 240 -10.18 3.56 2.96
CA GLY A 240 -9.47 3.75 1.69
C GLY A 240 -10.27 3.38 0.45
N THR A 241 -11.41 2.71 0.60
CA THR A 241 -12.16 2.18 -0.55
C THR A 241 -12.88 3.28 -1.33
N HIS A 242 -12.88 3.16 -2.66
CA HIS A 242 -13.63 4.06 -3.53
C HIS A 242 -15.15 3.95 -3.31
N ILE A 243 -15.78 5.10 -3.15
CA ILE A 243 -17.23 5.25 -3.09
C ILE A 243 -17.71 5.50 -4.51
N SER A 244 -18.22 4.44 -5.15
CA SER A 244 -18.84 4.56 -6.47
C SER A 244 -20.14 5.36 -6.37
N LEU A 245 -20.17 6.51 -7.05
CA LEU A 245 -21.32 7.40 -7.08
C LEU A 245 -22.07 7.29 -8.41
N ASP A 246 -23.39 7.36 -8.35
CA ASP A 246 -24.22 7.51 -9.55
C ASP A 246 -24.01 8.91 -10.13
N ALA A 247 -23.53 9.00 -11.37
CA ALA A 247 -23.28 10.28 -12.02
C ALA A 247 -24.54 11.14 -12.20
N THR A 248 -25.74 10.54 -12.19
CA THR A 248 -27.01 11.27 -12.32
C THR A 248 -27.53 11.83 -11.00
N ASN A 249 -27.21 11.18 -9.88
CA ASN A 249 -27.57 11.61 -8.53
C ASN A 249 -26.50 11.18 -7.54
N PRO A 250 -25.36 11.88 -7.49
CA PRO A 250 -24.22 11.48 -6.68
C PRO A 250 -24.50 11.72 -5.19
N VAL A 251 -24.53 10.64 -4.40
CA VAL A 251 -24.81 10.67 -2.96
C VAL A 251 -23.77 9.86 -2.19
N ILE A 252 -23.11 10.51 -1.23
CA ILE A 252 -22.29 9.86 -0.20
C ILE A 252 -23.17 9.58 1.02
N SER A 253 -23.25 8.33 1.47
CA SER A 253 -24.10 7.97 2.62
C SER A 253 -23.52 7.02 3.65
N LYS A 254 -22.39 6.40 3.34
CA LYS A 254 -21.82 5.35 4.20
C LYS A 254 -20.80 5.85 5.21
N THR A 255 -20.26 7.05 5.02
CA THR A 255 -19.17 7.59 5.84
C THR A 255 -19.36 9.08 6.07
N ASN A 256 -18.83 9.57 7.19
CA ASN A 256 -18.77 10.99 7.55
C ASN A 256 -17.41 11.63 7.21
N GLU A 257 -16.45 10.85 6.69
CA GLU A 257 -15.10 11.32 6.39
C GLU A 257 -14.64 10.77 5.04
N VAL A 258 -14.24 11.64 4.13
CA VAL A 258 -13.83 11.25 2.78
C VAL A 258 -12.57 11.96 2.32
N ILE A 259 -11.83 11.29 1.44
CA ILE A 259 -10.80 11.93 0.63
C ILE A 259 -11.39 12.15 -0.77
N CYS A 260 -11.52 13.41 -1.16
CA CYS A 260 -12.04 13.81 -2.47
C CYS A 260 -10.90 14.24 -3.38
N PHE A 261 -10.65 13.48 -4.45
CA PHE A 261 -9.68 13.82 -5.48
C PHE A 261 -10.37 14.48 -6.68
N VAL A 262 -9.83 15.61 -7.11
CA VAL A 262 -10.30 16.38 -8.26
C VAL A 262 -9.12 16.88 -9.10
N PRO A 263 -9.33 17.17 -10.40
CA PRO A 263 -8.36 17.90 -11.21
C PRO A 263 -8.07 19.29 -10.63
N LYS A 264 -6.82 19.78 -10.76
CA LYS A 264 -6.39 21.12 -10.31
C LYS A 264 -7.24 22.28 -10.86
N HIS A 265 -7.87 22.10 -12.02
CA HIS A 265 -8.74 23.12 -12.63
C HIS A 265 -10.18 23.14 -12.06
N ILE A 266 -10.54 22.15 -11.23
CA ILE A 266 -11.84 22.09 -10.54
C ILE A 266 -11.67 22.61 -9.12
N LYS A 267 -12.54 23.56 -8.74
CA LYS A 267 -12.59 24.10 -7.38
C LYS A 267 -13.68 23.38 -6.57
N LEU A 268 -13.30 22.89 -5.40
CA LEU A 268 -14.23 22.38 -4.39
C LEU A 268 -14.79 23.56 -3.59
N LYS A 269 -16.12 23.71 -3.58
CA LYS A 269 -16.82 24.63 -2.69
C LYS A 269 -17.56 23.81 -1.63
N LEU A 270 -17.15 24.02 -0.39
CA LEU A 270 -17.70 23.38 0.80
C LEU A 270 -18.50 24.40 1.60
N ASN A 271 -19.54 23.97 2.30
CA ASN A 271 -20.27 24.81 3.24
C ASN A 271 -19.69 24.67 4.66
N ASN A 272 -20.22 25.43 5.62
CA ASN A 272 -19.73 25.46 7.00
C ASN A 272 -19.97 24.14 7.77
N GLU A 273 -20.70 23.20 7.19
CA GLU A 273 -21.00 21.90 7.82
C GLU A 273 -19.96 20.82 7.47
N ILE A 274 -19.03 21.14 6.55
CA ILE A 274 -17.93 20.28 6.15
C ILE A 274 -16.62 20.94 6.58
N HIS A 275 -15.86 20.26 7.44
CA HIS A 275 -14.53 20.68 7.85
C HIS A 275 -13.46 20.10 6.92
N ILE A 276 -12.46 20.91 6.58
CA ILE A 276 -11.26 20.46 5.89
C ILE A 276 -10.26 20.01 6.96
N LEU A 277 -9.97 18.70 7.00
CA LEU A 277 -8.95 18.12 7.86
C LEU A 277 -7.56 18.27 7.25
N SER A 278 -7.47 18.11 5.92
CA SER A 278 -6.27 18.45 5.16
C SER A 278 -6.64 19.03 3.81
N SER A 279 -6.01 20.16 3.49
CA SER A 279 -6.25 20.89 2.24
C SER A 279 -5.54 20.27 1.03
N TYR A 280 -4.60 19.33 1.26
CA TYR A 280 -3.81 18.69 0.22
C TYR A 280 -3.45 17.24 0.57
N VAL A 281 -4.02 16.30 -0.19
CA VAL A 281 -3.64 14.88 -0.21
C VAL A 281 -2.89 14.60 -1.52
N PRO A 282 -1.66 14.04 -1.46
CA PRO A 282 -0.86 13.72 -2.63
C PRO A 282 -1.57 12.68 -3.48
N CYS A 283 -1.39 12.78 -4.80
CA CYS A 283 -2.04 11.92 -5.78
C CYS A 283 -1.02 11.47 -6.82
N SER A 284 -1.02 10.18 -7.16
CA SER A 284 -0.16 9.64 -8.23
C SER A 284 -0.62 10.05 -9.64
N ILE A 285 -1.86 10.53 -9.77
CA ILE A 285 -2.42 11.01 -11.03
C ILE A 285 -1.95 12.44 -11.29
N SER A 286 -1.38 12.67 -12.47
CA SER A 286 -0.87 13.99 -12.87
C SER A 286 -2.00 15.03 -12.89
N ASP A 287 -1.71 16.24 -12.40
CA ASP A 287 -2.64 17.38 -12.31
C ASP A 287 -3.90 17.17 -11.48
N TRP A 288 -3.87 16.22 -10.55
CA TRP A 288 -4.91 16.00 -9.56
C TRP A 288 -4.41 16.34 -8.16
N TYR A 289 -5.35 16.70 -7.29
CA TYR A 289 -5.08 16.88 -5.87
C TYR A 289 -6.25 16.30 -5.07
N GLY A 290 -5.97 15.80 -3.87
CA GLY A 290 -6.99 15.39 -2.93
C GLY A 290 -7.22 16.42 -1.84
N GLN A 291 -8.42 16.41 -1.25
CA GLN A 291 -8.72 17.08 0.00
C GLN A 291 -9.33 16.07 0.98
N HIS A 292 -8.86 16.10 2.22
CA HIS A 292 -9.41 15.29 3.30
C HIS A 292 -10.46 16.12 4.05
N ILE A 293 -11.72 15.67 4.02
CA ILE A 293 -12.87 16.44 4.49
C ILE A 293 -13.79 15.58 5.37
N GLN A 294 -14.43 16.23 6.35
CA GLN A 294 -15.29 15.57 7.32
C GLN A 294 -16.62 16.31 7.48
N LEU A 295 -17.72 15.57 7.37
CA LEU A 295 -19.08 16.05 7.60
C LEU A 295 -19.39 16.09 9.09
N HIS A 296 -19.78 17.26 9.60
CA HIS A 296 -20.16 17.45 11.02
C HIS A 296 -21.67 17.55 11.23
N SER A 297 -22.47 17.68 10.16
CA SER A 297 -23.93 17.67 10.21
C SER A 297 -24.50 16.31 9.78
N HIS A 298 -25.83 16.14 9.83
CA HIS A 298 -26.48 14.93 9.30
C HIS A 298 -26.51 14.90 7.77
N SER A 299 -26.48 16.07 7.12
CA SER A 299 -26.53 16.17 5.67
C SER A 299 -25.94 17.48 5.18
N SER A 300 -25.15 17.42 4.12
CA SER A 300 -24.55 18.57 3.46
C SER A 300 -24.33 18.30 1.96
N GLU A 301 -23.65 19.20 1.26
CA GLU A 301 -23.36 19.09 -0.17
C GLU A 301 -21.93 19.55 -0.49
N ILE A 302 -21.26 18.80 -1.37
CA ILE A 302 -19.96 19.17 -1.97
C ILE A 302 -20.25 19.70 -3.37
N ILE A 303 -19.78 20.91 -3.68
CA ILE A 303 -20.02 21.55 -4.97
C ILE A 303 -18.72 21.57 -5.79
N LEU A 304 -18.72 20.94 -6.96
CA LEU A 304 -17.62 20.98 -7.92
C LEU A 304 -17.83 22.13 -8.92
N ILE A 305 -16.93 23.10 -8.92
CA ILE A 305 -16.97 24.27 -9.81
C ILE A 305 -15.90 24.12 -10.89
N ARG A 306 -16.33 24.10 -12.15
CA ARG A 306 -15.45 24.08 -13.33
C ARG A 306 -15.41 25.45 -14.00
N SER A 307 -14.21 25.87 -14.39
CA SER A 307 -14.03 27.06 -15.23
C SER A 307 -14.68 26.85 -16.60
N GLY A 308 -15.68 27.67 -16.95
CA GLY A 308 -16.30 27.70 -18.28
C GLY A 308 -17.57 26.87 -18.48
N GLN A 309 -18.08 26.16 -17.46
CA GLN A 309 -19.40 25.49 -17.52
C GLN A 309 -20.48 26.26 -16.75
N CYS A 310 -21.72 26.20 -17.23
CA CYS A 310 -22.86 26.95 -16.68
C CYS A 310 -23.45 26.35 -15.39
N SER A 311 -23.22 25.06 -15.11
CA SER A 311 -23.83 24.38 -13.95
C SER A 311 -22.79 23.62 -13.15
N PRO A 312 -22.69 23.84 -11.82
CA PRO A 312 -21.81 23.04 -10.97
C PRO A 312 -22.36 21.62 -10.78
N VAL A 313 -21.48 20.66 -10.49
CA VAL A 313 -21.89 19.31 -10.07
C VAL A 313 -22.05 19.32 -8.55
N ILE A 314 -23.20 18.85 -8.06
CA ILE A 314 -23.53 18.83 -6.63
C ILE A 314 -23.55 17.38 -6.17
N ILE A 315 -22.71 17.05 -5.20
CA ILE A 315 -22.65 15.74 -4.56
C ILE A 315 -23.32 15.88 -3.19
N LYS A 316 -24.44 15.19 -3.00
CA LYS A 316 -25.13 15.19 -1.70
C LYS A 316 -24.36 14.28 -0.75
N TRP A 317 -24.27 14.69 0.51
CA TRP A 317 -23.64 13.91 1.55
C TRP A 317 -24.62 13.77 2.70
N GLN A 318 -25.17 12.57 2.91
CA GLN A 318 -26.18 12.30 3.93
C GLN A 318 -25.88 10.95 4.57
N ILE A 319 -25.46 10.95 5.83
CA ILE A 319 -25.11 9.71 6.52
C ILE A 319 -26.37 8.87 6.69
N SER A 320 -26.32 7.63 6.23
CA SER A 320 -27.39 6.65 6.46
C SER A 320 -27.22 6.03 7.85
N ASP A 321 -28.33 5.74 8.52
CA ASP A 321 -28.34 5.08 9.84
C ASP A 321 -27.85 3.61 9.78
N ASN A 322 -27.63 3.05 8.59
CA ASN A 322 -27.26 1.65 8.37
C ASN A 322 -25.74 1.44 8.15
N GLN A 323 -24.91 2.13 8.94
CA GLN A 323 -23.45 1.91 8.92
C GLN A 323 -23.06 0.57 9.55
N GLN A 324 -21.94 -0.01 9.12
CA GLN A 324 -21.37 -1.25 9.67
C GLN A 324 -19.97 -0.97 10.27
N PRO A 325 -19.54 -1.72 11.29
CA PRO A 325 -18.19 -1.62 11.82
C PRO A 325 -17.11 -1.95 10.77
N VAL A 326 -15.92 -1.39 10.95
CA VAL A 326 -14.79 -1.56 10.02
C VAL A 326 -13.43 -1.58 10.75
N LEU A 327 -12.48 -2.38 10.24
CA LEU A 327 -11.10 -2.43 10.76
C LEU A 327 -10.22 -1.34 10.15
N HIS A 328 -9.57 -0.57 11.02
CA HIS A 328 -8.65 0.51 10.69
C HIS A 328 -7.24 0.19 11.16
N GLY A 329 -6.21 0.65 10.45
CA GLY A 329 -4.82 0.51 10.87
C GLY A 329 -3.87 0.54 9.68
N LEU A 330 -2.60 0.79 9.95
CA LEU A 330 -1.55 0.88 8.94
C LEU A 330 -1.43 -0.41 8.13
N LYS A 331 -1.55 -0.37 6.81
CA LYS A 331 -1.44 -1.55 5.93
C LYS A 331 -0.09 -1.64 5.19
N ILE A 332 0.28 -2.81 4.70
CA ILE A 332 1.38 -3.00 3.73
C ILE A 332 0.84 -2.72 2.32
N LYS A 333 1.59 -1.91 1.56
CA LYS A 333 1.27 -1.60 0.15
C LYS A 333 1.10 -2.87 -0.66
N GLU A 334 0.12 -2.84 -1.57
CA GLU A 334 -0.12 -3.90 -2.55
C GLU A 334 -0.70 -5.21 -1.99
N ARG A 335 -1.12 -5.25 -0.71
CA ARG A 335 -1.76 -6.42 -0.10
C ARG A 335 -2.98 -6.06 0.73
N LYS A 336 -4.14 -6.56 0.33
CA LYS A 336 -5.39 -6.40 1.07
C LYS A 336 -5.32 -7.15 2.40
N GLU A 337 -5.74 -6.47 3.48
CA GLU A 337 -5.82 -7.01 4.84
C GLU A 337 -4.47 -7.43 5.44
N VAL A 338 -3.34 -6.87 4.97
CA VAL A 338 -2.04 -7.05 5.63
C VAL A 338 -1.69 -5.77 6.37
N TYR A 339 -1.69 -5.82 7.69
CA TYR A 339 -1.41 -4.69 8.57
C TYR A 339 0.04 -4.71 9.09
N LEU A 340 0.61 -3.52 9.23
CA LEU A 340 1.92 -3.24 9.84
C LEU A 340 1.81 -2.97 11.34
N GLU A 341 0.61 -2.70 11.84
CA GLU A 341 0.28 -2.54 13.26
C GLU A 341 -1.05 -3.25 13.54
N THR A 342 -1.35 -3.50 14.81
CA THR A 342 -2.62 -4.14 15.15
C THR A 342 -3.79 -3.21 14.83
N PRO A 343 -4.73 -3.61 13.96
CA PRO A 343 -5.82 -2.74 13.58
C PRO A 343 -6.78 -2.47 14.75
N THR A 344 -7.49 -1.36 14.69
CA THR A 344 -8.57 -0.98 15.60
C THR A 344 -9.90 -1.22 14.92
N LEU A 345 -10.85 -1.88 15.60
CA LEU A 345 -12.22 -1.93 15.11
C LEU A 345 -12.91 -0.61 15.44
N TRP A 346 -13.55 0.00 14.45
CA TRP A 346 -14.38 1.16 14.66
C TRP A 346 -15.85 0.79 14.47
N HIS A 347 -16.64 1.02 15.50
CA HIS A 347 -18.08 0.79 15.49
C HIS A 347 -18.81 2.11 15.23
N PRO A 348 -19.87 2.12 14.39
CA PRO A 348 -20.66 3.32 14.14
C PRO A 348 -21.38 3.83 15.39
N SER A 349 -21.93 5.04 15.30
CA SER A 349 -22.77 5.61 16.37
C SER A 349 -23.92 4.66 16.73
N THR A 350 -24.22 4.54 18.02
CA THR A 350 -25.33 3.72 18.53
C THR A 350 -26.12 4.51 19.57
N SER A 351 -27.45 4.41 19.51
CA SER A 351 -28.35 5.09 20.45
C SER A 351 -28.48 4.37 21.79
N GLN A 352 -28.01 3.13 21.88
CA GLN A 352 -28.10 2.27 23.06
C GLN A 352 -26.75 1.60 23.34
N ASN A 353 -26.53 1.24 24.61
CA ASN A 353 -25.38 0.43 24.98
C ASN A 353 -25.54 -0.98 24.38
N LEU A 354 -24.50 -1.47 23.71
CA LEU A 354 -24.47 -2.79 23.10
C LEU A 354 -23.39 -3.64 23.78
N SER A 355 -23.70 -4.89 24.06
CA SER A 355 -22.72 -5.87 24.51
C SER A 355 -22.42 -6.84 23.36
N PHE A 356 -21.15 -6.93 22.97
CA PHE A 356 -20.68 -7.86 21.95
C PHE A 356 -19.78 -8.92 22.55
N ASN A 357 -20.01 -10.18 22.19
CA ASN A 357 -18.98 -11.21 22.32
C ASN A 357 -17.91 -10.97 21.26
N VAL A 358 -16.66 -11.08 21.66
CA VAL A 358 -15.49 -10.90 20.81
C VAL A 358 -14.63 -12.16 20.87
N SER A 359 -14.16 -12.61 19.73
CA SER A 359 -13.15 -13.65 19.65
C SER A 359 -12.09 -13.32 18.62
N VAL A 360 -10.83 -13.50 19.01
CA VAL A 360 -9.67 -13.41 18.12
C VAL A 360 -9.06 -14.80 17.97
N GLU A 361 -8.99 -15.27 16.73
CA GLU A 361 -8.42 -16.56 16.37
C GLU A 361 -7.14 -16.36 15.54
N ASN A 362 -6.05 -17.03 15.91
CA ASN A 362 -4.86 -17.15 15.09
C ASN A 362 -5.05 -18.29 14.08
N LEU A 363 -5.14 -17.93 12.80
CA LEU A 363 -5.40 -18.87 11.69
C LEU A 363 -4.19 -19.75 11.35
N ILE A 364 -2.99 -19.41 11.82
CA ILE A 364 -1.78 -20.23 11.62
C ILE A 364 -1.73 -21.35 12.67
N SER A 365 -1.91 -21.03 13.94
CA SER A 365 -1.95 -22.03 15.01
C SER A 365 -3.32 -22.71 15.16
N GLN A 366 -4.37 -22.17 14.54
CA GLN A 366 -5.78 -22.59 14.67
C GLN A 366 -6.34 -22.46 16.09
N GLU A 367 -5.80 -21.51 16.86
CA GLU A 367 -6.13 -21.30 18.28
C GLU A 367 -6.84 -19.96 18.50
N ILE A 368 -7.82 -19.95 19.40
CA ILE A 368 -8.44 -18.72 19.89
C ILE A 368 -7.51 -18.13 20.95
N ILE A 369 -6.95 -16.97 20.64
CA ILE A 369 -6.01 -16.26 21.52
C ILE A 369 -6.70 -15.28 22.47
N PHE A 370 -7.92 -14.86 22.13
CA PHE A 370 -8.72 -13.97 22.97
C PHE A 370 -10.21 -14.28 22.81
N ARG A 371 -10.96 -14.30 23.92
CA ARG A 371 -12.41 -14.40 23.94
C ARG A 371 -12.96 -13.70 25.18
N ASP A 372 -13.77 -12.67 24.97
CA ASP A 372 -14.43 -11.91 26.06
C ASP A 372 -15.66 -11.16 25.54
N SER A 373 -16.41 -10.51 26.42
CA SER A 373 -17.46 -9.56 26.09
C SER A 373 -16.97 -8.12 26.20
N ILE A 374 -17.33 -7.27 25.23
CA ILE A 374 -17.01 -5.84 25.21
C ILE A 374 -18.31 -5.05 25.17
N GLU A 375 -18.40 -4.00 25.99
CA GLU A 375 -19.49 -3.03 25.96
C GLU A 375 -19.13 -1.84 25.07
N ILE A 376 -20.05 -1.49 24.16
CA ILE A 376 -20.03 -0.27 23.36
C ILE A 376 -21.09 0.66 23.93
N LEU A 377 -20.69 1.82 24.41
CA LEU A 377 -21.60 2.77 25.04
C LEU A 377 -22.44 3.50 23.98
N ALA A 378 -23.62 4.00 24.37
CA ALA A 378 -24.40 4.88 23.50
C ALA A 378 -23.57 6.13 23.15
N SER A 379 -23.43 6.41 21.86
CA SER A 379 -22.70 7.57 21.35
C SER A 379 -23.22 8.00 19.99
N ASP A 380 -23.24 9.31 19.77
CA ASP A 380 -23.45 9.96 18.48
C ASP A 380 -22.21 9.93 17.57
N ARG A 381 -21.08 9.43 18.08
CA ARG A 381 -19.81 9.31 17.36
C ARG A 381 -19.44 7.85 17.15
N TRP A 382 -18.57 7.64 16.17
CA TRP A 382 -17.89 6.38 16.00
C TRP A 382 -16.98 6.09 17.21
N GLN A 383 -16.94 4.84 17.63
CA GLN A 383 -16.18 4.40 18.78
C GLN A 383 -15.11 3.39 18.36
N SER A 384 -13.89 3.60 18.86
CA SER A 384 -12.78 2.70 18.63
C SER A 384 -12.72 1.59 19.68
N ILE A 385 -12.45 0.37 19.22
CA ILE A 385 -12.21 -0.84 20.01
C ILE A 385 -10.82 -1.33 19.62
N SER A 386 -9.84 -1.07 20.49
CA SER A 386 -8.44 -1.45 20.23
C SER A 386 -8.27 -2.97 20.29
N LEU A 387 -7.67 -3.55 19.26
CA LEU A 387 -7.26 -4.96 19.26
C LEU A 387 -5.84 -5.15 19.78
N GLU A 388 -5.09 -4.08 20.09
CA GLU A 388 -3.68 -4.15 20.51
C GLU A 388 -3.49 -4.99 21.78
N GLN A 389 -4.46 -4.95 22.68
CA GLN A 389 -4.45 -5.74 23.91
C GLN A 389 -4.76 -7.22 23.67
N MET A 390 -5.36 -7.56 22.53
CA MET A 390 -5.80 -8.92 22.17
C MET A 390 -4.80 -9.63 21.25
N ILE A 391 -4.04 -8.89 20.45
CA ILE A 391 -3.10 -9.41 19.46
C ILE A 391 -1.69 -8.92 19.78
N THR A 392 -0.87 -9.83 20.31
CA THR A 392 0.47 -9.54 20.84
C THR A 392 1.61 -10.08 19.98
N GLU A 393 1.33 -10.66 18.80
CA GLU A 393 2.36 -11.19 17.91
C GLU A 393 1.97 -11.02 16.43
N SER A 394 2.95 -11.02 15.52
CA SER A 394 2.68 -11.09 14.08
C SER A 394 2.05 -12.44 13.70
N GLY A 395 1.08 -12.46 12.79
CA GLY A 395 0.36 -13.68 12.42
C GLY A 395 -0.77 -13.45 11.44
N LYS A 396 -1.59 -14.47 11.19
CA LYS A 396 -2.86 -14.33 10.46
C LYS A 396 -3.99 -14.53 11.44
N TYR A 397 -4.94 -13.61 11.43
CA TYR A 397 -5.99 -13.52 12.43
C TYR A 397 -7.37 -13.47 11.80
N GLN A 398 -8.34 -14.02 12.51
CA GLN A 398 -9.76 -13.75 12.31
C GLN A 398 -10.33 -13.16 13.59
N VAL A 399 -11.00 -12.02 13.46
CA VAL A 399 -11.69 -11.36 14.57
C VAL A 399 -13.19 -11.42 14.30
N ARG A 400 -13.94 -11.94 15.28
CA ARG A 400 -15.40 -12.04 15.24
C ARG A 400 -16.00 -11.20 16.35
N PHE A 401 -17.05 -10.46 16.03
CA PHE A 401 -17.86 -9.68 16.96
C PHE A 401 -19.32 -10.09 16.79
N TRP A 402 -20.01 -10.50 17.85
CA TRP A 402 -21.42 -10.87 17.73
C TRP A 402 -22.24 -10.64 18.99
N ASN A 403 -23.52 -10.39 18.78
CA ASN A 403 -24.57 -10.47 19.78
C ASN A 403 -25.80 -11.17 19.17
N GLU A 404 -26.98 -11.04 19.79
CA GLU A 404 -28.20 -11.65 19.29
C GLU A 404 -28.58 -11.13 17.89
N GLU A 405 -28.41 -9.84 17.63
CA GLU A 405 -28.90 -9.14 16.43
C GLU A 405 -27.85 -9.00 15.32
N GLN A 406 -26.60 -8.75 15.70
CA GLN A 406 -25.51 -8.27 14.84
C GLN A 406 -24.30 -9.20 14.92
N ARG A 407 -23.65 -9.43 13.78
CA ARG A 407 -22.53 -10.37 13.62
C ARG A 407 -21.55 -9.82 12.59
N TYR A 408 -20.27 -9.80 12.93
CA TYR A 408 -19.19 -9.29 12.09
C TYR A 408 -17.98 -10.24 12.17
N SER A 409 -17.29 -10.43 11.04
CA SER A 409 -16.10 -11.28 10.96
C SER A 409 -15.10 -10.66 9.98
N TYR A 410 -13.85 -10.51 10.41
CA TYR A 410 -12.76 -9.90 9.64
C TYR A 410 -11.52 -10.78 9.66
N ASN A 411 -10.89 -10.98 8.50
CA ASN A 411 -9.69 -11.80 8.36
C ASN A 411 -8.51 -10.93 7.89
N PHE A 412 -7.41 -10.92 8.63
CA PHE A 412 -6.23 -10.11 8.27
C PHE A 412 -4.90 -10.76 8.66
N GLU A 413 -3.79 -10.27 8.11
CA GLU A 413 -2.42 -10.63 8.47
C GLU A 413 -1.74 -9.45 9.16
N LEU A 414 -0.96 -9.69 10.20
CA LEU A 414 -0.14 -8.71 10.91
C LEU A 414 1.34 -9.05 10.70
N LYS A 415 2.08 -8.16 10.04
CA LYS A 415 3.48 -8.41 9.60
C LYS A 415 4.56 -7.79 10.49
N SER A 416 4.22 -6.79 11.32
CA SER A 416 5.16 -6.18 12.27
C SER A 416 4.46 -5.75 13.54
N GLN A 417 5.13 -5.87 14.69
CA GLN A 417 4.79 -5.10 15.88
C GLN A 417 5.70 -3.88 15.90
N HIS A 418 5.28 -2.82 15.23
CA HIS A 418 5.86 -1.50 15.49
C HIS A 418 4.78 -0.73 16.23
N LEU A 419 4.95 -0.61 17.55
CA LEU A 419 4.13 0.27 18.36
C LEU A 419 4.46 1.70 17.96
N ILE A 420 3.49 2.31 17.30
CA ILE A 420 3.61 3.57 16.62
C ILE A 420 2.85 4.61 17.48
N THR A 421 3.57 5.31 18.38
CA THR A 421 3.03 6.44 19.18
C THR A 421 2.70 7.70 18.37
N GLU A 422 1.45 8.17 18.48
CA GLU A 422 0.82 9.47 18.11
C GLU A 422 1.17 10.19 16.79
N ALA A 423 0.11 10.61 16.10
CA ALA A 423 0.10 11.39 14.86
C ALA A 423 0.32 12.89 15.13
N LEU A 424 1.10 13.56 14.29
CA LEU A 424 1.28 15.01 14.29
C LEU A 424 0.59 15.63 13.06
N ASN A 425 0.05 16.84 13.24
CA ASN A 425 -0.63 17.62 12.19
C ASN A 425 0.26 17.84 10.95
N LEU A 426 -0.28 17.49 9.79
CA LEU A 426 0.35 17.54 8.46
C LEU A 426 0.08 18.88 7.77
N ASP A 427 0.64 20.00 8.26
CA ASP A 427 0.23 21.31 7.75
C ASP A 427 1.21 22.05 6.82
N THR A 428 2.45 21.59 6.60
CA THR A 428 3.30 22.05 5.47
C THR A 428 4.53 21.17 5.31
N LEU A 429 4.95 20.91 4.06
CA LEU A 429 6.20 20.20 3.78
C LEU A 429 7.38 21.08 4.18
N GLN A 430 8.17 20.62 5.14
CA GLN A 430 9.29 21.36 5.72
C GLN A 430 10.56 20.52 5.66
N VAL A 431 11.67 21.13 5.24
CA VAL A 431 12.98 20.48 5.20
C VAL A 431 13.79 20.93 6.41
N PHE A 432 14.40 19.99 7.10
CA PHE A 432 15.24 20.22 8.26
C PHE A 432 16.64 19.68 8.01
N LYS A 433 17.62 20.40 8.56
CA LYS A 433 19.02 19.97 8.61
C LYS A 433 19.38 19.49 10.02
N GLY A 434 20.00 18.31 10.12
CA GLY A 434 20.43 17.74 11.39
C GLY A 434 19.28 17.51 12.38
N LYS A 435 19.45 17.96 13.64
CA LYS A 435 18.49 17.70 14.75
C LYS A 435 17.36 18.73 14.90
N GLY A 436 17.17 19.68 13.97
CA GLY A 436 15.97 20.52 14.01
C GLY A 436 16.04 21.93 13.42
N GLU A 437 17.04 22.27 12.61
CA GLU A 437 17.06 23.58 11.95
C GLU A 437 16.19 23.55 10.69
N ILE A 438 15.15 24.41 10.61
CA ILE A 438 14.28 24.55 9.43
C ILE A 438 15.07 25.23 8.32
N ILE A 439 15.02 24.66 7.12
CA ILE A 439 15.62 25.22 5.92
C ILE A 439 14.55 26.02 5.16
N GLU A 440 14.75 27.33 5.09
CA GLU A 440 13.81 28.26 4.43
C GLU A 440 13.96 28.28 2.90
N SER A 441 15.11 27.87 2.37
CA SER A 441 15.39 27.87 0.93
C SER A 441 16.20 26.64 0.49
N LEU A 442 15.74 26.03 -0.60
CA LEU A 442 16.41 24.92 -1.26
C LEU A 442 17.11 25.41 -2.54
N PRO A 443 18.25 24.80 -2.94
CA PRO A 443 18.94 23.69 -2.29
C PRO A 443 19.86 24.11 -1.14
N ILE A 444 20.08 23.20 -0.18
CA ILE A 444 21.12 23.34 0.85
C ILE A 444 22.49 23.31 0.15
N GLN A 445 23.29 24.36 0.30
CA GLN A 445 24.63 24.41 -0.30
C GLN A 445 25.70 23.88 0.67
N CYS A 446 26.55 22.99 0.16
CA CYS A 446 27.73 22.47 0.85
C CYS A 446 28.99 22.89 0.08
N ASP A 447 30.00 23.40 0.78
CA ASP A 447 31.24 23.88 0.14
C ASP A 447 32.35 22.82 0.11
N ARG A 448 32.16 21.73 0.85
CA ARG A 448 33.15 20.65 1.01
C ARG A 448 32.51 19.28 0.88
N ILE A 449 33.26 18.34 0.32
CA ILE A 449 32.79 16.97 0.11
C ILE A 449 32.50 16.26 1.43
N GLU A 450 33.31 16.49 2.48
CA GLU A 450 33.07 15.89 3.79
C GLU A 450 31.80 16.45 4.44
N GLN A 451 31.53 17.74 4.21
CA GLN A 451 30.31 18.38 4.68
C GLN A 451 29.10 17.76 4.00
N PHE A 452 29.12 17.63 2.66
CA PHE A 452 28.05 17.01 1.89
C PHE A 452 27.72 15.60 2.40
N TRP A 453 28.73 14.74 2.58
CA TRP A 453 28.49 13.36 3.04
C TRP A 453 28.10 13.24 4.52
N ALA A 454 28.45 14.22 5.36
CA ALA A 454 28.05 14.24 6.76
C ALA A 454 26.59 14.69 6.96
N GLU A 455 25.95 15.25 5.93
CA GLU A 455 24.61 15.80 6.05
C GLU A 455 23.55 14.74 6.36
N THR A 456 22.62 15.15 7.24
CA THR A 456 21.39 14.42 7.53
C THR A 456 20.22 15.37 7.31
N ILE A 457 19.33 15.01 6.39
CA ILE A 457 18.21 15.84 5.95
C ILE A 457 16.91 15.16 6.37
N THR A 458 16.01 15.89 7.01
CA THR A 458 14.69 15.39 7.40
C THR A 458 13.62 16.19 6.69
N ILE A 459 12.76 15.51 5.93
CA ILE A 459 11.58 16.09 5.30
C ILE A 459 10.39 15.75 6.19
N ARG A 460 9.65 16.75 6.68
CA ARG A 460 8.43 16.58 7.48
C ARG A 460 7.21 17.13 6.74
N GLY A 461 6.02 16.76 7.18
CA GLY A 461 4.76 17.18 6.57
C GLY A 461 4.39 16.37 5.32
N LEU A 462 4.98 15.17 5.19
CA LEU A 462 4.59 14.16 4.21
C LEU A 462 3.42 13.33 4.75
N TRP A 463 2.68 12.65 3.90
CA TRP A 463 1.69 11.68 4.37
C TRP A 463 2.36 10.44 4.95
N THR A 464 1.69 9.76 5.89
CA THR A 464 2.18 8.49 6.43
C THR A 464 2.48 7.51 5.30
N LEU A 465 3.67 6.91 5.30
CA LEU A 465 4.19 6.02 4.25
C LEU A 465 4.35 6.64 2.86
N GLU A 466 4.19 7.97 2.70
CA GLU A 466 4.38 8.65 1.42
C GLU A 466 5.76 8.33 0.84
N ARG A 467 5.79 7.99 -0.46
CA ARG A 467 7.03 7.63 -1.15
C ARG A 467 7.73 8.90 -1.62
N ALA A 468 8.93 9.16 -1.10
CA ALA A 468 9.88 10.11 -1.66
C ALA A 468 10.90 9.36 -2.54
N THR A 469 10.99 9.72 -3.81
CA THR A 469 12.07 9.24 -4.69
C THR A 469 13.26 10.17 -4.55
N LEU A 470 14.40 9.61 -4.19
CA LEU A 470 15.66 10.32 -3.99
C LEU A 470 16.61 9.97 -5.12
N THR A 471 17.15 10.97 -5.79
CA THR A 471 18.07 10.80 -6.92
C THR A 471 19.39 11.49 -6.57
N LEU A 472 20.43 10.69 -6.37
CA LEU A 472 21.79 11.19 -6.20
C LEU A 472 22.46 11.25 -7.57
N SER A 473 23.09 12.38 -7.88
CA SER A 473 23.79 12.63 -9.13
C SER A 473 25.21 13.11 -8.84
N ASN A 474 26.19 12.67 -9.63
CA ASN A 474 27.56 13.20 -9.61
C ASN A 474 27.95 13.93 -10.92
N GLY A 475 26.97 14.21 -11.76
CA GLY A 475 27.12 14.90 -13.05
C GLY A 475 27.26 13.93 -14.22
N GLU A 476 27.98 12.83 -14.03
CA GLU A 476 28.19 11.79 -15.04
C GLU A 476 27.18 10.64 -14.92
N SER A 477 26.80 10.32 -13.68
CA SER A 477 25.98 9.17 -13.34
C SER A 477 24.96 9.52 -12.27
N LYS A 478 23.87 8.72 -12.22
CA LYS A 478 22.77 8.91 -11.28
C LYS A 478 22.33 7.57 -10.71
N ILE A 479 21.96 7.58 -9.44
CA ILE A 479 21.25 6.48 -8.79
C ILE A 479 19.98 7.01 -8.15
N SER A 480 18.92 6.21 -8.22
CA SER A 480 17.64 6.54 -7.58
C SER A 480 17.25 5.45 -6.60
N TYR A 481 16.71 5.85 -5.46
CA TYR A 481 16.13 4.95 -4.48
C TYR A 481 14.87 5.58 -3.87
N ALA A 482 14.03 4.75 -3.28
CA ALA A 482 12.81 5.19 -2.62
C ALA A 482 13.03 5.24 -1.11
N ALA A 483 12.60 6.34 -0.49
CA ALA A 483 12.38 6.45 0.94
C ALA A 483 10.87 6.57 1.19
N TYR A 484 10.43 6.15 2.38
CA TYR A 484 9.02 6.21 2.78
C TYR A 484 8.92 7.00 4.07
N ALA A 485 7.94 7.90 4.13
CA ALA A 485 7.65 8.66 5.33
C ALA A 485 7.18 7.73 6.44
N ASP A 486 7.55 8.02 7.67
CA ASP A 486 6.95 7.39 8.83
C ASP A 486 5.52 7.91 9.07
N LYS A 487 4.86 7.34 10.08
CA LYS A 487 3.54 7.77 10.60
C LYS A 487 3.41 9.23 11.06
N SER A 488 4.53 9.91 11.31
CA SER A 488 4.56 11.34 11.65
C SER A 488 4.67 12.20 10.41
N GLY A 489 4.69 11.58 9.22
CA GLY A 489 4.90 12.26 7.98
C GLY A 489 6.35 12.69 7.76
N SER A 490 7.32 11.92 8.29
CA SER A 490 8.73 12.29 8.24
C SER A 490 9.59 11.28 7.46
N VAL A 491 10.47 11.78 6.58
CA VAL A 491 11.54 11.02 5.92
C VAL A 491 12.88 11.57 6.39
N THR A 492 13.75 10.74 6.97
CA THR A 492 15.12 11.13 7.34
C THR A 492 16.13 10.46 6.44
N ILE A 493 17.05 11.24 5.88
CA ILE A 493 18.03 10.83 4.87
C ILE A 493 19.42 11.16 5.39
N SER A 494 20.25 10.15 5.59
CA SER A 494 21.67 10.33 5.90
C SER A 494 22.49 10.13 4.63
N LEU A 495 23.14 11.20 4.14
CA LEU A 495 23.93 11.15 2.91
C LEU A 495 25.14 10.21 3.03
N ALA A 496 25.67 10.01 4.25
CA ALA A 496 26.74 9.06 4.52
C ALA A 496 26.43 7.63 4.05
N THR A 497 25.16 7.21 4.11
CA THR A 497 24.73 5.87 3.67
C THR A 497 24.83 5.65 2.15
N LEU A 498 24.95 6.75 1.40
CA LEU A 498 25.07 6.74 -0.07
C LEU A 498 26.51 6.91 -0.54
N HIS A 499 27.45 7.13 0.39
CA HIS A 499 28.86 7.27 0.06
C HIS A 499 29.38 6.00 -0.63
N GLY A 500 30.11 6.17 -1.73
CA GLY A 500 30.64 5.08 -2.55
C GLY A 500 29.62 4.35 -3.44
N LYS A 501 28.38 4.84 -3.55
CA LYS A 501 27.39 4.32 -4.51
C LYS A 501 27.59 4.84 -5.93
N LEU A 502 28.25 5.98 -6.07
CA LEU A 502 28.69 6.57 -7.33
C LEU A 502 30.22 6.63 -7.34
N THR A 503 30.81 6.82 -8.52
CA THR A 503 32.23 7.15 -8.64
C THR A 503 32.53 8.50 -8.00
N ASP A 504 33.76 8.64 -7.51
CA ASP A 504 34.27 9.89 -6.91
C ASP A 504 34.20 11.03 -7.94
N SER A 505 33.67 12.19 -7.53
CA SER A 505 33.46 13.39 -8.34
C SER A 505 33.65 14.64 -7.50
N ASP A 506 33.95 15.76 -8.15
CA ASP A 506 34.06 17.08 -7.51
C ASP A 506 32.69 17.77 -7.35
N TRP A 507 31.62 17.13 -7.82
CA TRP A 507 30.24 17.63 -7.72
C TRP A 507 29.27 16.51 -7.37
N TYR A 508 28.34 16.81 -6.46
CA TYR A 508 27.23 15.94 -6.09
C TYR A 508 25.97 16.76 -5.84
N ALA A 509 24.81 16.21 -6.20
CA ALA A 509 23.52 16.73 -5.78
C ALA A 509 22.57 15.59 -5.41
N LEU A 510 21.74 15.83 -4.40
CA LEU A 510 20.59 14.98 -4.08
C LEU A 510 19.30 15.73 -4.43
N ASP A 511 18.53 15.17 -5.34
CA ASP A 511 17.19 15.61 -5.68
C ASP A 511 16.15 14.72 -4.99
N TYR A 512 15.00 15.28 -4.63
CA TYR A 512 13.85 14.54 -4.11
C TYR A 512 12.59 14.81 -4.92
N GLN A 513 11.70 13.82 -4.95
CA GLN A 513 10.42 13.92 -5.61
C GLN A 513 9.36 13.11 -4.84
N CYS A 514 8.31 13.79 -4.40
CA CYS A 514 7.10 13.14 -3.89
C CYS A 514 6.12 12.84 -5.04
N ALA A 515 5.18 11.94 -4.84
CA ALA A 515 4.21 11.56 -5.88
C ALA A 515 3.37 12.78 -6.31
N GLY A 516 3.25 13.00 -7.63
CA GLY A 516 2.48 14.13 -8.17
C GLY A 516 3.17 15.50 -8.06
N MET A 517 4.37 15.57 -7.48
CA MET A 517 5.18 16.79 -7.40
C MET A 517 6.33 16.80 -8.41
N GLU A 518 6.79 18.01 -8.76
CA GLU A 518 8.02 18.19 -9.52
C GLU A 518 9.24 17.81 -8.68
N MET A 519 10.30 17.34 -9.35
CA MET A 519 11.56 17.03 -8.69
C MET A 519 12.22 18.34 -8.21
N GLN A 520 12.65 18.36 -6.96
CA GLN A 520 13.31 19.50 -6.33
C GLN A 520 14.68 19.11 -5.81
N ARG A 521 15.65 20.02 -5.87
CA ARG A 521 16.99 19.76 -5.33
C ARG A 521 17.03 19.99 -3.82
N LEU A 522 17.43 18.99 -3.05
CA LEU A 522 17.57 19.09 -1.59
C LEU A 522 18.89 19.72 -1.18
N VAL A 523 20.00 19.20 -1.73
CA VAL A 523 21.35 19.59 -1.35
C VAL A 523 22.28 19.49 -2.54
N GLU A 524 23.25 20.39 -2.61
CA GLU A 524 24.23 20.47 -3.68
C GLU A 524 25.62 20.78 -3.11
N LEU A 525 26.62 20.05 -3.59
CA LEU A 525 28.03 20.39 -3.40
C LEU A 525 28.39 21.48 -4.41
N VAL A 526 28.52 22.70 -3.92
CA VAL A 526 28.97 23.84 -4.70
C VAL A 526 30.49 23.79 -4.71
N SER A 527 31.08 23.40 -5.84
CA SER A 527 32.52 23.49 -6.01
C SER A 527 32.94 24.95 -5.86
N SER A 528 33.77 25.25 -4.86
CA SER A 528 34.45 26.55 -4.78
C SER A 528 35.35 26.68 -6.02
N GLN A 529 34.84 27.39 -7.03
CA GLN A 529 35.48 27.80 -8.28
C GLN A 529 36.85 27.16 -8.55
N LEU A 530 36.88 26.16 -9.43
CA LEU A 530 38.12 25.55 -9.91
C LEU A 530 38.98 26.65 -10.57
N ILE A 531 40.04 27.09 -9.88
CA ILE A 531 41.14 27.78 -10.54
C ILE A 531 41.70 26.79 -11.56
N SER A 532 41.50 27.08 -12.84
CA SER A 532 41.97 26.22 -13.92
C SER A 532 43.32 26.73 -14.42
N TYR A 533 44.18 25.83 -14.86
CA TYR A 533 45.46 26.21 -15.43
C TYR A 533 45.71 25.48 -16.74
N THR A 534 46.27 26.21 -17.70
CA THR A 534 46.86 25.66 -18.91
C THR A 534 48.28 26.19 -19.01
N TRP A 535 49.14 25.54 -19.78
CA TRP A 535 50.51 26.00 -19.92
C TRP A 535 51.09 25.54 -21.25
N ASP A 536 52.05 26.31 -21.74
CA ASP A 536 52.84 25.97 -22.90
C ASP A 536 54.33 25.90 -22.52
N SER A 537 55.21 25.82 -23.52
CA SER A 537 56.66 25.75 -23.29
C SER A 537 57.27 27.00 -22.65
N GLN A 538 56.53 28.10 -22.50
CA GLN A 538 57.04 29.42 -22.10
C GLN A 538 56.27 30.06 -20.94
N ALA A 539 55.00 29.71 -20.74
CA ALA A 539 54.15 30.35 -19.74
C ALA A 539 53.08 29.42 -19.16
N ILE A 540 52.61 29.77 -17.96
CA ILE A 540 51.45 29.19 -17.31
C ILE A 540 50.32 30.22 -17.33
N TYR A 541 49.16 29.81 -17.83
CA TYR A 541 47.92 30.57 -17.86
C TYR A 541 47.02 30.08 -16.74
N LEU A 542 46.80 30.91 -15.74
CA LEU A 542 45.85 30.67 -14.64
C LEU A 542 44.55 31.39 -14.98
N SER A 543 43.39 30.76 -14.79
CA SER A 543 42.08 31.38 -14.95
C SER A 543 41.14 31.04 -13.80
N GLY A 544 40.11 31.87 -13.59
CA GLY A 544 39.20 31.76 -12.45
C GLY A 544 39.75 32.37 -11.16
N LEU A 545 40.70 33.31 -11.24
CA LEU A 545 41.25 34.02 -10.09
C LEU A 545 40.36 35.19 -9.67
N GLN A 546 40.14 35.36 -8.37
CA GLN A 546 39.40 36.49 -7.82
C GLN A 546 40.30 37.73 -7.70
N SER A 547 39.78 38.88 -8.11
CA SER A 547 40.52 40.13 -8.03
C SER A 547 40.83 40.50 -6.57
N ASN A 548 42.00 41.12 -6.34
CA ASN A 548 42.49 41.54 -5.02
C ASN A 548 42.71 40.41 -3.99
N GLN A 549 42.88 39.16 -4.44
CA GLN A 549 43.35 38.05 -3.61
C GLN A 549 44.82 37.73 -3.87
N ASN A 550 45.50 37.19 -2.85
CA ASN A 550 46.88 36.73 -2.97
C ASN A 550 46.88 35.24 -3.23
N TYR A 551 47.57 34.82 -4.28
CA TYR A 551 47.74 33.42 -4.64
C TYR A 551 49.20 33.03 -4.55
N SER A 552 49.43 31.75 -4.24
CA SER A 552 50.75 31.13 -4.32
C SER A 552 50.71 29.94 -5.26
N LEU A 553 51.56 30.00 -6.29
CA LEU A 553 51.80 28.93 -7.22
C LEU A 553 53.04 28.16 -6.77
N VAL A 554 52.87 26.86 -6.50
CA VAL A 554 53.98 25.99 -6.08
C VAL A 554 54.29 25.01 -7.20
N CYS A 555 55.51 25.08 -7.72
CA CYS A 555 56.00 24.28 -8.83
C CYS A 555 57.03 23.27 -8.35
N TRP A 556 56.72 21.97 -8.45
CA TRP A 556 57.66 20.90 -8.15
C TRP A 556 58.34 20.40 -9.41
N ASN A 557 59.66 20.29 -9.40
CA ASN A 557 60.37 19.58 -10.45
C ASN A 557 60.48 18.09 -10.14
N LEU A 558 59.83 17.26 -10.94
CA LEU A 558 59.80 15.80 -10.73
C LEU A 558 61.13 15.11 -11.06
N LEU A 559 62.07 15.80 -11.73
CA LEU A 559 63.41 15.26 -12.04
C LEU A 559 64.45 15.58 -10.95
N THR A 560 64.19 16.59 -10.11
CA THR A 560 65.05 16.92 -8.97
C THR A 560 64.21 17.03 -7.68
N PRO A 561 63.56 15.93 -7.24
CA PRO A 561 62.67 15.94 -6.09
C PRO A 561 63.36 16.32 -4.76
N HIS A 562 64.71 16.34 -4.76
CA HIS A 562 65.52 16.75 -3.61
C HIS A 562 65.68 18.28 -3.47
N HIS A 563 65.23 19.06 -4.45
CA HIS A 563 65.22 20.52 -4.37
C HIS A 563 63.86 21.04 -3.90
N GLU A 564 63.89 22.12 -3.13
CA GLU A 564 62.66 22.76 -2.68
C GLU A 564 61.84 23.26 -3.88
N PRO A 565 60.51 23.17 -3.81
CA PRO A 565 59.65 23.64 -4.89
C PRO A 565 59.77 25.15 -5.04
N GLU A 566 59.76 25.59 -6.29
CA GLU A 566 59.75 27.01 -6.61
C GLU A 566 58.37 27.59 -6.28
N LYS A 567 58.34 28.70 -5.54
CA LYS A 567 57.11 29.37 -5.13
C LYS A 567 57.01 30.71 -5.81
N ILE A 568 56.02 30.85 -6.70
CA ILE A 568 55.71 32.10 -7.36
C ILE A 568 54.50 32.71 -6.64
N ARG A 569 54.66 33.96 -6.17
CA ARG A 569 53.56 34.70 -5.53
C ARG A 569 52.88 35.57 -6.56
N VAL A 570 51.56 35.48 -6.61
CA VAL A 570 50.70 36.30 -7.44
C VAL A 570 49.93 37.21 -6.50
N HIS A 571 50.22 38.50 -6.56
CA HIS A 571 49.64 39.49 -5.67
C HIS A 571 48.56 40.29 -6.39
N ASN A 572 47.35 40.33 -5.81
CA ASN A 572 46.23 41.17 -6.20
C ASN A 572 46.02 41.26 -7.72
N PRO A 573 45.59 40.17 -8.37
CA PRO A 573 45.42 40.21 -9.80
C PRO A 573 44.28 41.13 -10.20
N GLU A 574 44.55 41.98 -11.20
CA GLU A 574 43.55 42.89 -11.76
C GLU A 574 42.60 42.19 -12.74
N GLN A 575 42.92 40.94 -13.14
CA GLN A 575 42.20 40.15 -14.14
C GLN A 575 42.00 38.70 -13.67
N ASP A 576 40.93 38.08 -14.15
CA ASP A 576 40.58 36.65 -13.98
C ASP A 576 41.70 35.72 -14.46
N VAL A 577 42.35 36.13 -15.55
CA VAL A 577 43.40 35.36 -16.23
C VAL A 577 44.75 36.01 -16.00
N ILE A 578 45.74 35.21 -15.60
CA ILE A 578 47.12 35.67 -15.43
C ILE A 578 48.07 34.75 -16.17
N THR A 579 49.01 35.38 -16.86
CA THR A 579 50.14 34.71 -17.49
C THR A 579 51.36 34.82 -16.60
N VAL A 580 51.87 33.68 -16.12
CA VAL A 580 53.12 33.59 -15.36
C VAL A 580 54.21 33.08 -16.30
N ALA A 581 55.19 33.93 -16.61
CA ALA A 581 56.33 33.55 -17.45
C ALA A 581 57.24 32.57 -16.71
N LEU A 582 57.64 31.50 -17.39
CA LEU A 582 58.54 30.48 -16.85
C LEU A 582 60.00 30.90 -17.06
N GLU A 583 60.51 31.83 -16.25
CA GLU A 583 61.95 32.11 -16.19
C GLU A 583 62.69 31.05 -15.36
N PHE A 584 62.76 29.81 -15.84
CA PHE A 584 63.56 28.77 -15.17
C PHE A 584 65.06 29.03 -15.38
N ARG A 585 65.66 29.91 -14.59
CA ARG A 585 67.07 30.36 -14.71
C ARG A 585 68.14 29.30 -14.41
N CYS A 586 67.80 28.04 -14.17
CA CYS A 586 68.77 27.01 -13.79
C CYS A 586 68.57 25.67 -14.50
N TRP A 587 68.09 25.64 -15.75
CA TRP A 587 67.80 24.37 -16.43
C TRP A 587 68.25 24.45 -17.89
N ASN A 588 69.54 24.15 -18.14
CA ASN A 588 70.09 24.01 -19.48
C ASN A 588 69.35 22.88 -20.22
N LEU A 589 68.24 23.22 -20.87
CA LEU A 589 67.48 22.34 -21.75
C LEU A 589 67.80 22.71 -23.20
N SER A 590 69.04 22.45 -23.60
CA SER A 590 69.34 22.36 -25.02
C SER A 590 68.69 21.08 -25.55
N HIS A 591 67.63 21.25 -26.35
CA HIS A 591 67.03 20.23 -27.23
C HIS A 591 66.12 19.19 -26.58
N SER A 592 65.00 19.62 -25.98
CA SER A 592 63.89 18.71 -25.70
C SER A 592 62.54 19.28 -26.13
N ASP A 593 61.78 18.45 -26.84
CA ASP A 593 60.40 18.62 -27.29
C ASP A 593 59.50 19.31 -26.24
N PRO A 594 58.74 20.37 -26.59
CA PRO A 594 57.76 21.02 -25.71
C PRO A 594 56.81 20.06 -25.00
N ARG A 595 56.48 18.92 -25.62
CA ARG A 595 55.59 17.90 -25.04
C ARG A 595 56.23 17.12 -23.87
N ALA A 596 57.56 17.11 -23.75
CA ALA A 596 58.27 16.45 -22.66
C ALA A 596 58.34 17.28 -21.37
N ILE A 597 57.98 18.57 -21.42
CA ILE A 597 57.95 19.47 -20.26
C ILE A 597 56.68 19.20 -19.43
N ALA A 598 55.56 18.84 -20.08
CA ALA A 598 54.26 18.59 -19.47
C ALA A 598 54.26 17.51 -18.39
N THR A 599 55.09 16.47 -18.53
CA THR A 599 55.13 15.29 -17.65
C THR A 599 56.04 15.47 -16.43
N ARG A 600 56.70 16.64 -16.28
CA ARG A 600 57.82 16.84 -15.34
C ARG A 600 57.51 17.70 -14.13
N PHE A 601 56.27 18.20 -14.01
CA PHE A 601 55.89 19.11 -12.93
C PHE A 601 54.55 18.74 -12.30
N ARG A 602 54.46 18.90 -10.98
CA ARG A 602 53.18 18.92 -10.25
C ARG A 602 52.94 20.37 -9.83
N MET A 603 51.68 20.80 -9.79
CA MET A 603 51.32 22.19 -9.48
C MET A 603 50.19 22.22 -8.46
N LEU A 604 50.26 23.20 -7.56
CA LEU A 604 49.22 23.48 -6.58
C LEU A 604 49.04 25.00 -6.53
N VAL A 605 47.80 25.46 -6.71
CA VAL A 605 47.41 26.85 -6.46
C VAL A 605 46.78 26.90 -5.07
N ARG A 606 47.27 27.79 -4.22
CA ARG A 606 46.74 28.06 -2.88
C ARG A 606 46.42 29.52 -2.69
#